data_AF-A0A354U4M8-F1
#
_entry.id   AF-A0A354U4M8-F1
#
_cell.length_a   1.000
_cell.length_b   1.000
_cell.length_c   1.000
_cell.angle_alpha   90.00
_cell.angle_beta   90.00
_cell.angle_gamma   90.00
#
_symmetry.space_group_name_H-M   'P 1'
#
loop_
_entity.id
_entity.type
_entity.pdbx_description
1 polymer ?
#
loop_
_entity_poly.entity_id
_entity_poly.type
_entity_poly.pdbx_seq_one_letter_code
_entity_poly.pdbx_strand_id
1 'polypeptide(L)'
;MSSTIFVICIFAIVPAILWSIPKTRRSSGVTITALKTVPPGMIVFFILNALPASMPVLSGILCWAIILLLARFIRNRYKANWKYPVFIFLVAVPFSIFCLVVAIAANFFYNAVRYTADSEQYHAEWIATAIPLPEESKTKLSLEQRSIHPFLAEYDYQLVFERDGKKTTQRLLTNTGGRTHFNLYTLIDGRLYLESKENRCIADPEEQTVLGVQMLDGQPYASELPNETVKSFSGVQEKDGKTYVEYNGRKYEAHLVNGALDGKQYYGTVRNRKFYSAAEKPETKLLK
;
A
#
# COMPACT_ATOMS: atom_id res chain seq x y z
N MET A 1 1.68 17.92 -8.41
CA MET A 1 2.39 19.20 -8.60
C MET A 1 3.67 18.91 -9.35
N SER A 2 3.82 19.48 -10.54
CA SER A 2 4.80 19.04 -11.52
C SER A 2 6.24 19.15 -10.99
N SER A 3 7.00 18.07 -11.11
CA SER A 3 8.45 17.98 -10.83
C SER A 3 9.24 19.14 -11.44
N THR A 4 8.72 19.74 -12.51
CA THR A 4 9.24 20.94 -13.16
C THR A 4 9.31 22.17 -12.24
N ILE A 5 8.31 22.37 -11.36
CA ILE A 5 8.28 23.52 -10.44
C ILE A 5 9.39 23.40 -9.38
N PHE A 6 9.59 22.19 -8.85
CA PHE A 6 10.65 21.90 -7.88
C PHE A 6 12.05 22.12 -8.47
N VAL A 7 12.25 21.70 -9.73
CA VAL A 7 13.49 21.93 -10.47
C VAL A 7 13.76 23.43 -10.69
N ILE A 8 12.74 24.19 -11.10
CA ILE A 8 12.87 25.65 -11.28
C ILE A 8 13.23 26.34 -9.96
N CYS A 9 12.63 25.93 -8.85
CA CYS A 9 12.96 26.47 -7.53
C CYS A 9 14.42 26.20 -7.14
N ILE A 10 14.95 25.00 -7.39
CA ILE A 10 16.37 24.68 -7.12
C ILE A 10 17.31 25.51 -8.00
N PHE A 11 16.97 25.69 -9.28
CA PHE A 11 17.75 26.51 -10.21
C PHE A 11 17.72 28.01 -9.88
N ALA A 12 16.71 28.50 -9.17
CA ALA A 12 16.66 29.89 -8.70
C ALA A 12 17.37 30.07 -7.34
N ILE A 13 17.21 29.10 -6.44
CA ILE A 13 17.69 29.19 -5.06
C ILE A 13 19.21 29.00 -4.98
N VAL A 14 19.79 28.05 -5.73
CA VAL A 14 21.23 27.77 -5.65
C VAL A 14 22.09 28.95 -6.14
N PRO A 15 21.78 29.61 -7.28
CA PRO A 15 22.48 30.83 -7.67
C PRO A 15 22.27 31.99 -6.71
N ALA A 16 21.07 32.12 -6.11
CA ALA A 16 20.78 33.16 -5.13
C ALA A 16 21.57 32.98 -3.83
N ILE A 17 21.71 31.75 -3.32
CA ILE A 17 22.52 31.42 -2.15
C ILE A 17 24.01 31.62 -2.45
N LEU A 18 24.47 31.23 -3.65
CA LEU A 18 25.85 31.47 -4.06
C LEU A 18 26.16 32.97 -4.25
N TRP A 19 25.17 33.80 -4.55
CA TRP A 19 25.31 35.26 -4.62
C TRP A 19 25.34 35.92 -3.24
N SER A 20 24.61 35.41 -2.26
CA SER A 20 24.52 36.00 -0.91
C SER A 20 25.82 35.87 -0.11
N ILE A 21 26.76 35.02 -0.54
CA ILE A 21 28.08 34.87 0.05
C ILE A 21 29.02 36.00 -0.44
N PRO A 22 29.54 36.89 0.41
CA PRO A 22 30.31 38.07 -0.04
C PRO A 22 31.62 37.72 -0.78
N LYS A 23 32.18 36.54 -0.52
CA LYS A 23 33.44 36.04 -1.10
C LYS A 23 33.32 35.69 -2.59
N THR A 24 32.15 35.23 -3.04
CA THR A 24 31.86 34.90 -4.45
C THR A 24 31.49 36.15 -5.26
N ARG A 25 30.84 37.14 -4.63
CA ARG A 25 30.47 38.42 -5.26
C ARG A 25 31.67 39.29 -5.67
N ARG A 26 32.82 39.18 -4.99
CA ARG A 26 34.01 40.01 -5.22
C ARG A 26 34.92 39.56 -6.38
N SER A 27 34.78 38.34 -6.92
CA SER A 27 35.72 37.82 -7.94
C SER A 27 35.19 37.72 -9.37
N SER A 28 33.92 38.06 -9.62
CA SER A 28 33.31 37.82 -10.94
C SER A 28 32.19 38.81 -11.23
N GLY A 29 32.52 39.95 -11.84
CA GLY A 29 31.59 41.02 -12.17
C GLY A 29 30.60 40.74 -13.32
N VAL A 30 30.33 39.49 -13.71
CA VAL A 30 29.38 39.20 -14.80
C VAL A 30 28.60 37.91 -14.53
N THR A 31 27.27 37.97 -14.67
CA THR A 31 26.30 36.86 -14.55
C THR A 31 26.65 35.64 -15.41
N ILE A 32 27.32 35.84 -16.54
CA ILE A 32 27.76 34.78 -17.47
C ILE A 32 28.81 33.85 -16.83
N THR A 33 29.62 34.34 -15.88
CA THR A 33 30.68 33.52 -15.27
C THR A 33 30.15 32.58 -14.20
N ALA A 34 29.10 32.98 -13.47
CA ALA A 34 28.39 32.11 -12.52
C ALA A 34 27.67 30.96 -13.24
N LEU A 35 27.17 31.20 -14.45
CA LEU A 35 26.58 30.17 -15.31
C LEU A 35 27.65 29.22 -15.89
N LYS A 36 28.86 29.72 -16.20
CA LYS A 36 30.00 28.89 -16.63
C LYS A 36 30.57 27.98 -15.53
N THR A 37 30.33 28.29 -14.26
CA THR A 37 30.71 27.44 -13.12
C THR A 37 29.68 26.39 -12.75
N VAL A 38 28.48 26.42 -13.34
CA VAL A 38 27.56 25.29 -13.30
C VAL A 38 28.15 24.23 -14.22
N PRO A 39 28.63 23.08 -13.71
CA PRO A 39 29.24 22.08 -14.56
C PRO A 39 28.21 21.65 -15.61
N PRO A 40 28.57 21.50 -16.89
CA PRO A 40 27.71 20.90 -17.90
C PRO A 40 27.10 19.56 -17.46
N GLY A 41 27.79 18.88 -16.52
CA GLY A 41 27.30 17.70 -15.81
C GLY A 41 25.97 17.89 -15.06
N MET A 42 25.58 19.10 -14.63
CA MET A 42 24.27 19.34 -14.01
C MET A 42 23.13 19.23 -15.02
N ILE A 43 23.32 19.70 -16.26
CA ILE A 43 22.30 19.58 -17.32
C ILE A 43 22.22 18.11 -17.78
N VAL A 44 23.36 17.43 -17.90
CA VAL A 44 23.43 16.00 -18.28
C VAL A 44 22.85 15.08 -17.20
N PHE A 45 23.07 15.38 -15.91
CA PHE A 45 22.55 14.60 -14.78
C PHE A 45 21.02 14.63 -14.68
N PHE A 46 20.38 15.73 -15.10
CA PHE A 46 18.91 15.83 -15.08
C PHE A 46 18.26 15.29 -16.36
N ILE A 47 18.93 15.36 -17.53
CA ILE A 47 18.47 14.64 -18.74
C ILE A 47 18.54 13.12 -18.54
N LEU A 48 19.54 12.63 -17.81
CA LEU A 48 19.69 11.20 -17.49
C LEU A 48 18.70 10.68 -16.41
N ASN A 49 18.08 11.56 -15.62
CA ASN A 49 17.03 11.20 -14.66
C ASN A 49 15.64 10.99 -15.29
N ALA A 50 15.51 11.18 -16.61
CA ALA A 50 14.30 10.83 -17.37
C ALA A 50 14.29 9.37 -17.88
N LEU A 51 15.27 8.55 -17.47
CA LEU A 51 15.52 7.20 -17.99
C LEU A 51 15.38 6.12 -16.89
N PRO A 52 15.11 4.85 -17.28
CA PRO A 52 14.53 3.82 -16.40
C PRO A 52 15.41 3.36 -15.21
N ALA A 53 14.78 2.56 -14.33
CA ALA A 53 15.17 2.18 -12.96
C ALA A 53 16.60 1.66 -12.70
N SER A 54 17.42 1.38 -13.72
CA SER A 54 18.81 0.94 -13.59
C SER A 54 19.83 2.10 -13.46
N MET A 55 19.40 3.35 -13.61
CA MET A 55 20.27 4.52 -13.71
C MET A 55 20.75 5.22 -12.40
N PRO A 56 20.27 4.94 -11.17
CA PRO A 56 20.86 5.57 -9.97
C PRO A 56 22.33 5.16 -9.73
N VAL A 57 22.67 3.92 -10.06
CA VAL A 57 24.03 3.39 -9.95
C VAL A 57 24.93 3.98 -11.04
N LEU A 58 24.43 4.05 -12.28
CA LEU A 58 25.16 4.65 -13.41
C LEU A 58 25.37 6.16 -13.24
N SER A 59 24.37 6.90 -12.74
CA SER A 59 24.48 8.34 -12.47
C SER A 59 25.44 8.62 -11.31
N GLY A 60 25.44 7.79 -10.27
CA GLY A 60 26.44 7.83 -9.19
C GLY A 60 27.86 7.57 -9.70
N ILE A 61 28.06 6.53 -10.53
CA ILE A 61 29.36 6.19 -11.12
C ILE A 61 29.86 7.32 -12.05
N LEU A 62 28.99 7.87 -12.89
CA LEU A 62 29.32 9.00 -13.78
C LEU A 62 29.65 10.27 -13.00
N CYS A 63 28.94 10.55 -11.90
CA CYS A 63 29.23 11.70 -11.05
C CYS A 63 30.62 11.57 -10.42
N TRP A 64 30.95 10.39 -9.89
CA TRP A 64 32.28 10.08 -9.37
C TRP A 64 33.37 10.17 -10.43
N ALA A 65 33.12 9.65 -11.64
CA ALA A 65 34.06 9.74 -12.75
C ALA A 65 34.34 11.21 -13.15
N ILE A 66 33.31 12.05 -13.20
CA ILE A 66 33.45 13.49 -13.50
C ILE A 66 34.24 14.21 -12.39
N ILE A 67 33.98 13.89 -11.11
CA ILE A 67 34.72 14.46 -9.97
C ILE A 67 36.18 14.07 -10.03
N LEU A 68 36.49 12.80 -10.32
CA LEU A 68 37.88 12.32 -10.46
C LEU A 68 38.59 12.97 -11.65
N LEU A 69 37.90 13.14 -12.78
CA LEU A 69 38.43 13.83 -13.95
C LEU A 69 38.67 15.32 -13.69
N LEU A 70 37.75 16.01 -12.99
CA LEU A 70 37.95 17.40 -12.58
C LEU A 70 39.09 17.52 -11.57
N ALA A 71 39.18 16.64 -10.58
CA ALA A 71 40.28 16.62 -9.62
C ALA A 71 41.62 16.41 -10.31
N ARG A 72 41.68 15.50 -11.29
CA ARG A 72 42.88 15.26 -12.11
C ARG A 72 43.23 16.45 -13.00
N PHE A 73 42.24 17.07 -13.64
CA PHE A 73 42.43 18.26 -14.47
C PHE A 73 42.94 19.45 -13.64
N ILE A 74 42.32 19.70 -12.49
CA ILE A 74 42.74 20.76 -11.56
C ILE A 74 44.16 20.50 -11.06
N ARG A 75 44.49 19.26 -10.68
CA ARG A 75 45.84 18.87 -10.25
C ARG A 75 46.90 19.09 -11.34
N ASN A 76 46.56 18.79 -12.60
CA ASN A 76 47.48 18.92 -13.72
C ASN A 76 47.66 20.39 -14.16
N ARG A 77 46.58 21.18 -14.17
CA ARG A 77 46.60 22.58 -14.63
C ARG A 77 47.10 23.55 -13.57
N TYR A 78 46.82 23.27 -12.31
CA TYR A 78 47.26 24.06 -11.17
C TYR A 78 48.25 23.22 -10.36
N LYS A 79 49.52 23.18 -10.80
CA LYS A 79 50.61 22.49 -10.09
C LYS A 79 50.67 23.02 -8.64
N ALA A 80 50.14 22.20 -7.73
CA ALA A 80 50.20 22.25 -6.27
C ALA A 80 50.56 23.63 -5.64
N ASN A 81 49.60 24.56 -5.60
CA ASN A 81 49.49 25.44 -4.44
C ASN A 81 48.47 24.79 -3.49
N TRP A 82 48.93 24.29 -2.34
CA TRP A 82 48.18 23.49 -1.35
C TRP A 82 46.91 24.14 -0.75
N LYS A 83 46.43 25.27 -1.28
CA LYS A 83 45.21 25.98 -0.84
C LYS A 83 43.93 25.50 -1.54
N TYR A 84 44.02 24.72 -2.62
CA TYR A 84 42.88 24.20 -3.38
C TYR A 84 42.28 22.82 -2.99
N PRO A 85 42.95 21.91 -2.22
CA PRO A 85 42.32 20.65 -1.82
C PRO A 85 41.13 20.88 -0.87
N VAL A 86 41.14 21.98 -0.12
CA VAL A 86 40.05 22.41 0.77
C VAL A 86 38.74 22.59 -0.01
N PHE A 87 38.77 23.09 -1.24
CA PHE A 87 37.55 23.25 -2.06
C PHE A 87 36.94 21.90 -2.48
N ILE A 88 37.79 20.92 -2.82
CA ILE A 88 37.32 19.57 -3.19
C ILE A 88 36.67 18.89 -1.97
N PHE A 89 37.29 18.98 -0.80
CA PHE A 89 36.77 18.31 0.41
C PHE A 89 35.61 19.06 1.09
N LEU A 90 35.58 20.40 1.07
CA LEU A 90 34.50 21.18 1.72
C LEU A 90 33.31 21.46 0.82
N VAL A 91 33.46 21.42 -0.51
CA VAL A 91 32.37 21.76 -1.43
C VAL A 91 31.98 20.57 -2.28
N ALA A 92 32.94 19.92 -2.95
CA ALA A 92 32.60 18.84 -3.87
C ALA A 92 32.06 17.60 -3.13
N VAL A 93 32.73 17.15 -2.05
CA VAL A 93 32.28 15.97 -1.29
C VAL A 93 30.89 16.17 -0.64
N PRO A 94 30.61 17.27 0.10
CA PRO A 94 29.28 17.49 0.65
C PRO A 94 28.21 17.67 -0.42
N PHE A 95 28.54 18.31 -1.55
CA PHE A 95 27.62 18.43 -2.67
C PHE A 95 27.32 17.08 -3.33
N SER A 96 28.30 16.20 -3.47
CA SER A 96 28.08 14.83 -3.97
C SER A 96 27.20 14.00 -3.04
N ILE A 97 27.41 14.12 -1.72
CA ILE A 97 26.54 13.49 -0.71
C ILE A 97 25.12 14.05 -0.82
N PHE A 98 24.96 15.37 -0.94
CA PHE A 98 23.67 16.00 -1.14
C PHE A 98 22.96 15.49 -2.41
N CYS A 99 23.66 15.45 -3.55
CA CYS A 99 23.11 14.92 -4.80
C CYS A 99 22.71 13.44 -4.68
N LEU A 100 23.50 12.64 -3.96
CA LEU A 100 23.17 11.23 -3.70
C LEU A 100 21.90 11.10 -2.85
N VAL A 101 21.78 11.88 -1.78
CA VAL A 101 20.58 11.89 -0.92
C VAL A 101 19.35 12.33 -1.71
N VAL A 102 19.47 13.37 -2.55
CA VAL A 102 18.38 13.84 -3.41
C VAL A 102 17.99 12.77 -4.44
N ALA A 103 18.95 12.07 -5.05
CA ALA A 103 18.67 11.00 -6.00
C ALA A 103 17.97 9.80 -5.33
N ILE A 104 18.41 9.41 -4.13
CA ILE A 104 17.75 8.35 -3.34
C ILE A 104 16.32 8.77 -2.98
N ALA A 105 16.14 10.00 -2.50
CA ALA A 105 14.82 10.53 -2.16
C ALA A 105 13.92 10.61 -3.40
N ALA A 106 14.41 11.14 -4.52
CA ALA A 106 13.65 11.23 -5.77
C ALA A 106 13.27 9.84 -6.30
N ASN A 107 14.16 8.85 -6.22
CA ASN A 107 13.85 7.47 -6.60
C ASN A 107 12.82 6.85 -5.65
N PHE A 108 12.91 7.11 -4.34
CA PHE A 108 11.90 6.68 -3.37
C PHE A 108 10.54 7.30 -3.68
N PHE A 109 10.47 8.62 -3.90
CA PHE A 109 9.24 9.32 -4.26
C PHE A 109 8.68 8.89 -5.61
N TYR A 110 9.53 8.70 -6.63
CA TYR A 110 9.11 8.22 -7.95
C TYR A 110 8.52 6.82 -7.84
N ASN A 111 9.18 5.90 -7.13
CA ASN A 111 8.65 4.56 -6.92
C ASN A 111 7.37 4.62 -6.08
N ALA A 112 7.31 5.41 -5.00
CA ALA A 112 6.09 5.58 -4.23
C ALA A 112 4.93 6.09 -5.09
N VAL A 113 5.14 7.13 -5.90
CA VAL A 113 4.13 7.70 -6.81
C VAL A 113 3.73 6.70 -7.89
N ARG A 114 4.70 6.01 -8.51
CA ARG A 114 4.44 4.97 -9.51
C ARG A 114 3.65 3.81 -8.91
N TYR A 115 4.03 3.32 -7.74
CA TYR A 115 3.32 2.24 -7.07
C TYR A 115 1.96 2.67 -6.53
N THR A 116 1.73 3.96 -6.22
CA THR A 116 0.38 4.48 -5.93
C THR A 116 -0.46 4.71 -7.18
N ALA A 117 0.16 4.88 -8.35
CA ALA A 117 -0.56 4.93 -9.63
C ALA A 117 -0.87 3.52 -10.14
N ASP A 118 0.03 2.57 -9.93
CA ASP A 118 -0.13 1.14 -10.23
C ASP A 118 -0.86 0.39 -9.10
N SER A 119 -1.12 0.99 -7.92
CA SER A 119 -1.78 0.29 -6.81
C SER A 119 -3.21 -0.07 -7.12
N GLU A 120 -3.88 0.67 -8.02
CA GLU A 120 -5.19 0.26 -8.55
C GLU A 120 -5.12 -1.05 -9.35
N GLN A 121 -3.92 -1.45 -9.81
CA GLN A 121 -3.69 -2.69 -10.57
C GLN A 121 -2.96 -3.77 -9.77
N TYR A 122 -2.40 -3.45 -8.60
CA TYR A 122 -1.66 -4.44 -7.80
C TYR A 122 -2.62 -5.41 -7.13
N HIS A 123 -2.56 -6.67 -7.55
CA HIS A 123 -3.22 -7.78 -6.86
C HIS A 123 -2.26 -8.94 -6.76
N ALA A 124 -1.98 -9.37 -5.53
CA ALA A 124 -1.27 -10.63 -5.31
C ALA A 124 -2.15 -11.84 -5.68
N GLU A 125 -1.55 -13.01 -5.75
CA GLU A 125 -2.28 -14.27 -5.92
C GLU A 125 -3.22 -14.55 -4.75
N TRP A 126 -4.32 -15.23 -5.05
CA TRP A 126 -5.24 -15.74 -4.04
C TRP A 126 -4.60 -16.87 -3.26
N ILE A 127 -4.67 -16.77 -1.94
CA ILE A 127 -4.18 -17.81 -1.03
C ILE A 127 -5.37 -18.37 -0.28
N ALA A 128 -5.66 -19.64 -0.54
CA ALA A 128 -6.76 -20.37 0.09
C ALA A 128 -6.35 -20.92 1.46
N THR A 129 -7.23 -20.73 2.44
CA THR A 129 -7.18 -21.42 3.73
C THR A 129 -8.44 -22.28 3.85
N ALA A 130 -8.27 -23.60 3.90
CA ALA A 130 -9.39 -24.51 4.11
C ALA A 130 -10.00 -24.28 5.50
N ILE A 131 -11.32 -24.18 5.54
CA ILE A 131 -12.11 -24.19 6.77
C ILE A 131 -12.72 -25.58 6.85
N PRO A 132 -12.33 -26.41 7.84
CA PRO A 132 -12.95 -27.70 7.99
C PRO A 132 -14.45 -27.51 8.22
N LEU A 133 -15.26 -28.44 7.71
CA LEU A 133 -16.69 -28.51 7.97
C LEU A 133 -16.98 -29.84 8.67
N PRO A 134 -18.13 -29.99 9.35
CA PRO A 134 -18.55 -31.29 9.86
C PRO A 134 -18.45 -32.37 8.78
N GLU A 135 -18.06 -33.60 9.16
CA GLU A 135 -17.77 -34.69 8.20
C GLU A 135 -18.95 -35.03 7.27
N GLU A 136 -20.17 -34.67 7.66
CA GLU A 136 -21.40 -34.85 6.90
C GLU A 136 -21.57 -33.86 5.74
N SER A 137 -20.81 -32.75 5.74
CA SER A 137 -20.89 -31.72 4.69
C SER A 137 -20.30 -32.23 3.38
N LYS A 138 -21.11 -32.17 2.31
CA LYS A 138 -20.65 -32.47 0.94
C LYS A 138 -19.91 -31.30 0.30
N THR A 139 -19.99 -30.12 0.91
CA THR A 139 -19.31 -28.91 0.44
C THR A 139 -17.96 -28.78 1.14
N LYS A 140 -16.92 -28.40 0.40
CA LYS A 140 -15.66 -27.89 0.96
C LYS A 140 -15.73 -26.37 1.01
N LEU A 141 -15.29 -25.79 2.12
CA LEU A 141 -15.24 -24.34 2.30
C LEU A 141 -13.80 -23.87 2.47
N SER A 142 -13.47 -22.75 1.84
CA SER A 142 -12.21 -22.07 2.07
C SER A 142 -12.38 -20.56 2.12
N LEU A 143 -11.58 -19.91 2.97
CA LEU A 143 -11.39 -18.47 2.96
C LEU A 143 -10.15 -18.16 2.12
N GLU A 144 -10.36 -17.49 1.00
CA GLU A 144 -9.28 -17.01 0.15
C GLU A 144 -9.01 -15.54 0.46
N GLN A 145 -7.72 -15.18 0.47
CA GLN A 145 -7.27 -13.81 0.69
C GLN A 145 -6.16 -13.42 -0.28
N ARG A 146 -6.13 -12.16 -0.71
CA ARG A 146 -5.02 -11.59 -1.49
C ARG A 146 -4.68 -10.17 -1.04
N SER A 147 -3.42 -9.80 -1.13
CA SER A 147 -2.98 -8.41 -0.92
C SER A 147 -3.42 -7.57 -2.11
N ILE A 148 -4.02 -6.42 -1.85
CA ILE A 148 -4.42 -5.46 -2.91
C ILE A 148 -3.58 -4.19 -2.92
N HIS A 149 -2.63 -4.06 -2.00
CA HIS A 149 -1.68 -2.97 -1.98
C HIS A 149 -0.26 -3.50 -1.71
N PRO A 150 0.79 -2.96 -2.35
CA PRO A 150 2.18 -3.39 -2.11
C PRO A 150 2.74 -2.91 -0.77
N PHE A 151 2.17 -1.85 -0.19
CA PHE A 151 2.67 -1.22 1.05
C PHE A 151 1.65 -1.14 2.19
N LEU A 152 0.36 -1.19 1.86
CA LEU A 152 -0.71 -1.03 2.82
C LEU A 152 -1.23 -2.41 3.15
N ALA A 153 -1.70 -2.56 4.39
CA ALA A 153 -2.14 -3.83 4.90
C ALA A 153 -3.63 -4.04 4.54
N GLU A 154 -3.92 -3.98 3.25
CA GLU A 154 -5.25 -4.10 2.68
C GLU A 154 -5.42 -5.43 1.94
N TYR A 155 -6.54 -6.09 2.19
CA TYR A 155 -6.80 -7.43 1.69
C TYR A 155 -8.22 -7.58 1.17
N ASP A 156 -8.32 -8.14 -0.03
CA ASP A 156 -9.58 -8.71 -0.51
C ASP A 156 -9.76 -10.10 0.11
N TYR A 157 -11.00 -10.41 0.48
CA TYR A 157 -11.40 -11.73 0.95
C TYR A 157 -12.54 -12.27 0.09
N GLN A 158 -12.57 -13.60 -0.06
CA GLN A 158 -13.72 -14.30 -0.61
C GLN A 158 -13.87 -15.67 0.05
N LEU A 159 -15.11 -16.13 0.17
CA LEU A 159 -15.42 -17.50 0.49
C LEU A 159 -15.58 -18.30 -0.80
N VAL A 160 -14.97 -19.47 -0.84
CA VAL A 160 -15.07 -20.41 -1.96
C VAL A 160 -15.69 -21.70 -1.46
N PHE A 161 -16.84 -22.04 -2.04
CA PHE A 161 -17.58 -23.26 -1.82
C PHE A 161 -17.30 -24.20 -2.99
N GLU A 162 -16.90 -25.43 -2.72
CA GLU A 162 -16.70 -26.48 -3.73
C GLU A 162 -17.60 -27.67 -3.40
N ARG A 163 -18.52 -28.01 -4.31
CA ARG A 163 -19.40 -29.18 -4.20
C ARG A 163 -19.44 -29.88 -5.55
N ASP A 164 -19.23 -31.20 -5.56
CA ASP A 164 -19.23 -32.03 -6.77
C ASP A 164 -18.33 -31.48 -7.90
N GLY A 165 -17.17 -30.89 -7.54
CA GLY A 165 -16.21 -30.29 -8.46
C GLY A 165 -16.59 -28.89 -8.99
N LYS A 166 -17.79 -28.38 -8.67
CA LYS A 166 -18.22 -27.01 -9.02
C LYS A 166 -17.82 -26.04 -7.91
N LYS A 167 -17.19 -24.93 -8.30
CA LYS A 167 -16.80 -23.84 -7.40
C LYS A 167 -17.77 -22.66 -7.49
N THR A 168 -18.24 -22.20 -6.35
CA THR A 168 -19.01 -20.97 -6.17
C THR A 168 -18.20 -20.05 -5.28
N THR A 169 -18.09 -18.77 -5.64
CA THR A 169 -17.26 -17.79 -4.93
C THR A 169 -18.09 -16.61 -4.52
N GLN A 170 -17.92 -16.13 -3.29
CA GLN A 170 -18.63 -14.99 -2.75
C GLN A 170 -17.65 -14.01 -2.12
N ARG A 171 -17.59 -12.80 -2.67
CA ARG A 171 -16.75 -11.71 -2.16
C ARG A 171 -17.21 -11.25 -0.79
N LEU A 172 -16.23 -10.94 0.05
CA LEU A 172 -16.41 -10.33 1.37
C LEU A 172 -15.92 -8.86 1.33
N LEU A 173 -16.16 -8.10 2.40
CA LEU A 173 -15.68 -6.73 2.52
C LEU A 173 -14.15 -6.68 2.57
N THR A 174 -13.57 -5.71 1.88
CA THR A 174 -12.13 -5.44 1.92
C THR A 174 -11.73 -5.03 3.33
N ASN A 175 -10.66 -5.64 3.82
CA ASN A 175 -10.10 -5.28 5.12
C ASN A 175 -9.04 -4.21 4.95
N THR A 176 -9.16 -3.11 5.70
CA THR A 176 -8.26 -1.95 5.63
C THR A 176 -7.38 -1.76 6.87
N GLY A 177 -7.24 -2.77 7.74
CA GLY A 177 -6.55 -2.67 9.04
C GLY A 177 -5.37 -3.61 9.26
N GLY A 178 -4.90 -4.31 8.23
CA GLY A 178 -3.81 -5.29 8.34
C GLY A 178 -4.22 -6.69 8.76
N ARG A 179 -3.25 -7.51 9.18
CA ARG A 179 -3.45 -8.96 9.46
C ARG A 179 -4.54 -9.19 10.50
N THR A 180 -5.76 -9.33 10.03
CA THR A 180 -6.92 -9.70 10.83
C THR A 180 -7.00 -11.21 10.93
N HIS A 181 -7.73 -11.65 11.94
CA HIS A 181 -8.17 -13.02 12.10
C HIS A 181 -9.68 -13.02 11.86
N PHE A 182 -10.19 -14.14 11.39
CA PHE A 182 -11.61 -14.44 11.43
C PHE A 182 -11.84 -15.41 12.59
N ASN A 183 -12.72 -15.05 13.51
CA ASN A 183 -13.34 -16.02 14.40
C ASN A 183 -14.49 -16.68 13.65
N LEU A 184 -14.66 -17.97 13.86
CA LEU A 184 -15.70 -18.78 13.26
C LEU A 184 -16.55 -19.35 14.38
N TYR A 185 -17.86 -19.37 14.16
CA TYR A 185 -18.82 -19.93 15.07
C TYR A 185 -19.79 -20.81 14.29
N THR A 186 -20.20 -21.91 14.88
CA THR A 186 -21.31 -22.72 14.38
C THR A 186 -22.61 -22.16 14.97
N LEU A 187 -23.61 -21.95 14.13
CA LEU A 187 -24.95 -21.57 14.54
C LEU A 187 -25.78 -22.82 14.84
N ILE A 188 -26.89 -22.64 15.56
CA ILE A 188 -27.78 -23.74 15.98
C ILE A 188 -28.34 -24.51 14.78
N ASP A 189 -28.53 -23.83 13.65
CA ASP A 189 -29.03 -24.41 12.40
C ASP A 189 -27.92 -25.01 11.50
N GLY A 190 -26.68 -25.10 12.00
CA GLY A 190 -25.54 -25.67 11.30
C GLY A 190 -24.81 -24.72 10.35
N ARG A 191 -25.32 -23.51 10.12
CA ARG A 191 -24.62 -22.48 9.34
C ARG A 191 -23.39 -21.96 10.10
N LEU A 192 -22.49 -21.32 9.38
CA LEU A 192 -21.29 -20.73 9.95
C LEU A 192 -21.43 -19.21 10.06
N TYR A 193 -21.12 -18.66 11.23
CA TYR A 193 -20.94 -17.23 11.41
C TYR A 193 -19.46 -16.91 11.46
N LEU A 194 -19.02 -16.03 10.55
CA LEU A 194 -17.64 -15.57 10.46
C LEU A 194 -17.58 -14.12 10.92
N GLU A 195 -16.66 -13.85 11.85
CA GLU A 195 -16.49 -12.54 12.46
C GLU A 195 -15.04 -12.09 12.42
N SER A 196 -14.80 -10.92 11.85
CA SER A 196 -13.53 -10.20 11.88
C SER A 196 -13.83 -8.72 12.15
N LYS A 197 -12.78 -7.88 12.19
CA LYS A 197 -12.94 -6.44 12.40
C LYS A 197 -13.87 -5.79 11.37
N GLU A 198 -13.65 -6.08 10.08
CA GLU A 198 -14.37 -5.43 8.97
C GLU A 198 -15.49 -6.31 8.39
N ASN A 199 -15.48 -7.62 8.68
CA ASN A 199 -16.46 -8.56 8.13
C ASN A 199 -17.23 -9.26 9.23
N ARG A 200 -18.55 -9.25 9.13
CA ARG A 200 -19.44 -10.16 9.84
C ARG A 200 -20.35 -10.78 8.80
N CYS A 201 -20.38 -12.11 8.70
CA CYS A 201 -21.24 -12.77 7.72
C CYS A 201 -21.69 -14.15 8.18
N ILE A 202 -22.83 -14.59 7.65
CA ILE A 202 -23.35 -15.95 7.80
C ILE A 202 -23.11 -16.66 6.48
N ALA A 203 -22.34 -17.74 6.49
CA ALA A 203 -22.12 -18.62 5.37
C ALA A 203 -22.98 -19.87 5.51
N ASP A 204 -23.67 -20.22 4.44
CA ASP A 204 -24.44 -21.45 4.32
C ASP A 204 -23.71 -22.42 3.37
N PRO A 205 -23.03 -23.45 3.88
CA PRO A 205 -22.31 -24.41 3.04
C PRO A 205 -23.21 -25.26 2.14
N GLU A 206 -24.46 -25.50 2.53
CA GLU A 206 -25.38 -26.33 1.75
C GLU A 206 -25.97 -25.55 0.58
N GLU A 207 -26.42 -24.32 0.84
CA GLU A 207 -26.95 -23.41 -0.19
C GLU A 207 -25.84 -22.68 -0.97
N GLN A 208 -24.58 -22.74 -0.51
CA GLN A 208 -23.43 -22.03 -1.06
C GLN A 208 -23.62 -20.50 -1.13
N THR A 209 -24.27 -19.93 -0.12
CA THR A 209 -24.57 -18.49 -0.04
C THR A 209 -23.90 -17.83 1.15
N VAL A 210 -23.78 -16.49 1.10
CA VAL A 210 -23.28 -15.69 2.22
C VAL A 210 -24.18 -14.47 2.41
N LEU A 211 -24.56 -14.22 3.66
CA LEU A 211 -25.26 -13.01 4.06
C LEU A 211 -24.32 -12.11 4.87
N GLY A 212 -24.22 -10.83 4.50
CA GLY A 212 -23.51 -9.83 5.29
C GLY A 212 -24.33 -9.45 6.52
N VAL A 213 -23.70 -9.39 7.68
CA VAL A 213 -24.36 -9.05 8.95
C VAL A 213 -23.89 -7.68 9.43
N GLN A 214 -24.84 -6.79 9.70
CA GLN A 214 -24.58 -5.47 10.27
C GLN A 214 -25.39 -5.31 11.56
N MET A 215 -24.89 -4.48 12.48
CA MET A 215 -25.55 -4.25 13.77
C MET A 215 -26.35 -2.95 13.71
N LEU A 216 -27.61 -2.99 14.16
CA LEU A 216 -28.46 -1.83 14.42
C LEU A 216 -28.96 -1.93 15.86
N ASP A 217 -28.67 -0.93 16.69
CA ASP A 217 -29.10 -0.89 18.09
C ASP A 217 -28.82 -2.17 18.90
N GLY A 218 -27.66 -2.79 18.62
CA GLY A 218 -27.23 -4.03 19.27
C GLY A 218 -27.87 -5.31 18.71
N GLN A 219 -28.74 -5.21 17.70
CA GLN A 219 -29.36 -6.34 17.03
C GLN A 219 -28.69 -6.64 15.66
N PRO A 220 -28.50 -7.92 15.31
CA PRO A 220 -27.91 -8.31 14.04
C PRO A 220 -28.94 -8.35 12.90
N TYR A 221 -28.66 -7.66 11.81
CA TYR A 221 -29.43 -7.70 10.58
C TYR A 221 -28.58 -8.31 9.46
N ALA A 222 -29.16 -9.25 8.72
CA ALA A 222 -28.52 -9.91 7.59
C ALA A 222 -29.09 -9.40 6.26
N SER A 223 -28.23 -9.08 5.32
CA SER A 223 -28.60 -8.77 3.94
C SER A 223 -27.79 -9.61 2.97
N GLU A 224 -28.23 -9.73 1.73
CA GLU A 224 -27.37 -10.21 0.66
C GLU A 224 -26.11 -9.33 0.59
N LEU A 225 -24.96 -9.98 0.40
CA LEU A 225 -23.68 -9.30 0.20
C LEU A 225 -23.36 -9.33 -1.30
N PRO A 226 -23.14 -8.19 -1.95
CA PRO A 226 -22.91 -8.18 -3.39
C PRO A 226 -21.60 -8.90 -3.74
N ASN A 227 -21.62 -9.71 -4.79
CA ASN A 227 -20.45 -10.49 -5.22
C ASN A 227 -19.48 -9.65 -6.08
N GLU A 228 -19.06 -8.50 -5.54
CA GLU A 228 -18.14 -7.55 -6.17
C GLU A 228 -17.31 -6.84 -5.09
N THR A 229 -16.30 -6.07 -5.49
CA THR A 229 -15.55 -5.24 -4.55
C THR A 229 -16.43 -4.11 -4.03
N VAL A 230 -16.66 -4.10 -2.72
CA VAL A 230 -17.39 -3.03 -2.01
C VAL A 230 -16.43 -1.88 -1.69
N LYS A 231 -16.62 -0.74 -2.37
CA LYS A 231 -15.82 0.49 -2.14
C LYS A 231 -16.42 1.38 -1.05
N SER A 232 -17.72 1.24 -0.82
CA SER A 232 -18.46 2.00 0.18
C SER A 232 -19.65 1.18 0.65
N PHE A 233 -19.94 1.25 1.94
CA PHE A 233 -21.15 0.67 2.51
C PHE A 233 -21.70 1.55 3.62
N SER A 234 -23.00 1.43 3.89
CA SER A 234 -23.66 2.07 5.02
C SER A 234 -23.90 1.07 6.16
N GLY A 235 -24.11 1.57 7.38
CA GLY A 235 -24.78 0.79 8.41
C GLY A 235 -26.23 0.48 8.02
N VAL A 236 -26.91 -0.34 8.81
CA VAL A 236 -28.34 -0.62 8.59
C VAL A 236 -29.14 0.68 8.68
N GLN A 237 -30.02 0.91 7.72
CA GLN A 237 -30.92 2.06 7.67
C GLN A 237 -32.36 1.57 7.64
N GLU A 238 -33.23 2.23 8.40
CA GLU A 238 -34.67 2.01 8.32
C GLU A 238 -35.32 3.06 7.42
N LYS A 239 -36.12 2.60 6.46
CA LYS A 239 -36.92 3.45 5.59
C LYS A 239 -38.22 2.76 5.22
N ASP A 240 -39.34 3.45 5.36
CA ASP A 240 -40.68 2.97 4.98
C ASP A 240 -41.04 1.62 5.64
N GLY A 241 -40.64 1.41 6.90
CA GLY A 241 -40.89 0.18 7.66
C GLY A 241 -40.03 -1.02 7.25
N LYS A 242 -39.03 -0.81 6.40
CA LYS A 242 -38.06 -1.83 5.98
C LYS A 242 -36.64 -1.42 6.34
N THR A 243 -35.83 -2.41 6.66
CA THR A 243 -34.40 -2.22 6.94
C THR A 243 -33.57 -2.57 5.72
N TYR A 244 -32.53 -1.78 5.46
CA TYR A 244 -31.66 -1.93 4.31
C TYR A 244 -30.19 -1.72 4.69
N VAL A 245 -29.29 -2.36 3.93
CA VAL A 245 -27.88 -2.00 3.88
C VAL A 245 -27.56 -1.51 2.48
N GLU A 246 -26.83 -0.41 2.36
CA GLU A 246 -26.40 0.11 1.07
C GLU A 246 -24.96 -0.31 0.80
N TYR A 247 -24.71 -0.91 -0.35
CA TYR A 247 -23.37 -1.23 -0.85
C TYR A 247 -23.20 -0.59 -2.22
N ASN A 248 -22.13 0.18 -2.42
CA ASN A 248 -21.83 0.85 -3.70
C ASN A 248 -23.03 1.63 -4.31
N GLY A 249 -23.85 2.27 -3.47
CA GLY A 249 -25.05 3.01 -3.92
C GLY A 249 -26.29 2.16 -4.17
N ARG A 250 -26.22 0.83 -3.99
CA ARG A 250 -27.34 -0.11 -4.18
C ARG A 250 -27.87 -0.57 -2.84
N LYS A 251 -29.21 -0.59 -2.69
CA LYS A 251 -29.90 -1.00 -1.47
C LYS A 251 -30.21 -2.49 -1.49
N TYR A 252 -29.88 -3.16 -0.41
CA TYR A 252 -30.15 -4.57 -0.16
C TYR A 252 -31.05 -4.66 1.07
N GLU A 253 -32.18 -5.35 0.94
CA GLU A 253 -33.09 -5.56 2.07
C GLU A 253 -32.38 -6.37 3.14
N ALA A 254 -32.50 -5.93 4.39
CA ALA A 254 -31.86 -6.53 5.54
C ALA A 254 -32.93 -7.05 6.49
N HIS A 255 -32.76 -8.27 6.98
CA HIS A 255 -33.70 -8.94 7.86
C HIS A 255 -33.06 -9.21 9.22
N LEU A 256 -33.84 -9.03 10.28
CA LEU A 256 -33.39 -9.30 11.64
C LEU A 256 -33.04 -10.79 11.80
N VAL A 257 -31.83 -11.07 12.28
CA VAL A 257 -31.34 -12.43 12.55
C VAL A 257 -31.78 -12.83 13.97
N ASN A 258 -33.09 -13.02 14.15
CA ASN A 258 -33.70 -13.35 15.43
C ASN A 258 -33.14 -14.64 16.03
N GLY A 259 -32.47 -14.54 17.19
CA GLY A 259 -32.01 -15.70 17.96
C GLY A 259 -30.95 -16.58 17.31
N ALA A 260 -30.67 -16.44 16.00
CA ALA A 260 -29.77 -17.37 15.32
C ALA A 260 -28.30 -17.17 15.71
N LEU A 261 -27.93 -15.97 16.21
CA LEU A 261 -26.62 -15.73 16.80
C LEU A 261 -26.59 -16.03 18.31
N ASP A 262 -27.75 -16.19 18.95
CA ASP A 262 -27.84 -16.54 20.35
C ASP A 262 -27.50 -18.02 20.51
N GLY A 263 -26.53 -18.33 21.36
CA GLY A 263 -26.04 -19.71 21.51
C GLY A 263 -25.08 -20.18 20.42
N LYS A 264 -24.54 -19.27 19.59
CA LYS A 264 -23.43 -19.59 18.67
C LYS A 264 -22.28 -20.24 19.44
N GLN A 265 -21.71 -21.31 18.88
CA GLN A 265 -20.60 -22.03 19.49
C GLN A 265 -19.31 -21.70 18.77
N TYR A 266 -18.29 -21.28 19.51
CA TYR A 266 -16.99 -20.96 18.92
C TYR A 266 -16.36 -22.22 18.30
N TYR A 267 -16.09 -22.13 17.00
CA TYR A 267 -15.64 -23.22 16.16
C TYR A 267 -14.11 -23.19 15.97
N GLY A 268 -13.55 -22.00 15.84
CA GLY A 268 -12.12 -21.81 15.65
C GLY A 268 -11.79 -20.46 15.04
N THR A 269 -10.55 -20.30 14.59
CA THR A 269 -10.09 -19.05 13.97
C THR A 269 -9.21 -19.31 12.75
N VAL A 270 -9.40 -18.49 11.71
CA VAL A 270 -8.44 -18.36 10.61
C VAL A 270 -7.52 -17.20 10.91
N ARG A 271 -6.23 -17.49 11.11
CA ARG A 271 -5.19 -16.50 11.38
C ARG A 271 -3.90 -16.86 10.67
N ASN A 272 -3.24 -15.89 10.04
CA ASN A 272 -1.99 -16.09 9.30
C ASN A 272 -2.09 -17.24 8.28
N ARG A 273 -3.19 -17.28 7.51
CA ARG A 273 -3.43 -18.28 6.44
C ARG A 273 -3.50 -19.73 6.92
N LYS A 274 -3.88 -19.92 8.19
CA LYS A 274 -4.09 -21.24 8.77
C LYS A 274 -5.34 -21.22 9.64
N PHE A 275 -6.10 -22.31 9.58
CA PHE A 275 -7.18 -22.58 10.52
C PHE A 275 -6.63 -23.18 11.81
N TYR A 276 -7.15 -22.72 12.94
CA TYR A 276 -6.93 -23.28 14.26
C TYR A 276 -8.30 -23.59 14.86
N SER A 277 -8.48 -24.82 15.32
CA SER A 277 -9.71 -25.23 16.03
C SER A 277 -9.87 -24.49 17.36
N ALA A 278 -11.08 -24.50 17.91
CA ALA A 278 -11.35 -23.96 19.25
C ALA A 278 -10.48 -24.58 20.35
N ALA A 279 -10.08 -25.85 20.19
CA ALA A 279 -9.17 -26.54 21.10
C ALA A 279 -7.72 -26.03 21.01
N GLU A 280 -7.28 -25.61 19.82
CA GLU A 280 -5.92 -25.08 19.59
C GLU A 280 -5.78 -23.61 19.98
N LYS A 281 -6.81 -22.80 19.71
CA LYS A 281 -6.79 -21.37 20.02
C LYS A 281 -8.14 -20.87 20.52
N PRO A 282 -8.18 -20.24 21.71
CA PRO A 282 -9.41 -19.64 22.21
C PRO A 282 -9.87 -18.47 21.36
N GLU A 283 -11.15 -18.12 21.51
CA GLU A 283 -11.76 -16.97 20.87
C GLU A 283 -10.96 -15.70 21.18
N THR A 284 -10.63 -14.93 20.14
CA THR A 284 -9.95 -13.66 20.30
C THR A 284 -10.96 -12.53 20.26
N LYS A 285 -10.99 -11.68 21.29
CA LYS A 285 -11.83 -10.49 21.28
C LYS A 285 -11.44 -9.56 20.14
N LEU A 286 -12.40 -9.22 19.30
CA LEU A 286 -12.22 -8.21 18.25
C LEU A 286 -12.21 -6.82 18.91
N LEU A 287 -11.18 -6.03 18.61
CA LEU A 287 -11.13 -4.62 19.01
C LEU A 287 -12.19 -3.86 18.18
N LYS A 288 -13.10 -3.16 18.87
CA LYS A 288 -14.11 -2.30 18.25
C LYS A 288 -13.48 -1.07 17.62
#